data_AF-A0A0J6F8K3-F1
#
_entry.id   AF-A0A0J6F8K3-F1
#
_cell.length_a   1.000
_cell.length_b   1.000
_cell.length_c   1.000
_cell.angle_alpha   90.00
_cell.angle_beta   90.00
_cell.angle_gamma   90.00
#
_symmetry.space_group_name_H-M   'P 1'
#
loop_
_entity.id
_entity.type
_entity.pdbx_description
1 polymer ?
#
loop_
_entity_poly.entity_id
_entity_poly.type
_entity_poly.pdbx_seq_one_letter_code
_entity_poly.pdbx_strand_id
1 'polypeptide(L)'
;GVVVDSMSEKKTHTFRTIIRNVLKAGWLMLKMTRLRPRPLWQFIYLNFIHTGIHSNLKKGYLIYPTPYCLFEIDKRASIELKGLLTFGESVFNHSRLETRISMKQGAKLIIEGSYGFGYGSDIEIFENATLISKGGPRTNMGTTIICQSKIIIGHEVAIGRDVTIRDNNGGHLISINGYRDSLPIIIGEHVWLCSGVTIMSGVKIGDGTIISANTLINSSWPARVVVAGSPARITQRNVYWKM
;
A
#
# COMPACT_ATOMS: atom_id res chain seq x y z
N GLY A 1 45.39 -13.46 -8.17
CA GLY A 1 44.49 -13.97 -9.22
C GLY A 1 43.04 -13.85 -8.82
N VAL A 2 42.56 -14.72 -7.93
CA VAL A 2 41.12 -15.00 -7.71
C VAL A 2 40.32 -13.86 -7.04
N VAL A 3 40.93 -13.00 -6.21
CA VAL A 3 40.19 -11.94 -5.49
C VAL A 3 39.82 -10.76 -6.42
N VAL A 4 40.66 -10.44 -7.41
CA VAL A 4 40.46 -9.30 -8.32
C VAL A 4 39.31 -9.58 -9.31
N ASP A 5 39.20 -10.83 -9.79
CA ASP A 5 38.11 -11.26 -10.67
C ASP A 5 36.75 -11.22 -9.96
N SER A 6 36.66 -11.66 -8.70
CA SER A 6 35.41 -11.64 -7.93
C SER A 6 34.85 -10.22 -7.68
N MET A 7 35.73 -9.21 -7.59
CA MET A 7 35.34 -7.81 -7.43
C MET A 7 34.96 -7.16 -8.75
N SER A 8 35.65 -7.51 -9.84
CA SER A 8 35.33 -7.07 -11.21
C SER A 8 33.97 -7.60 -11.66
N GLU A 9 33.70 -8.88 -11.39
CA GLU A 9 32.45 -9.55 -11.75
C GLU A 9 31.26 -9.00 -10.95
N LYS A 10 31.42 -8.79 -9.63
CA LYS A 10 30.40 -8.11 -8.79
C LYS A 10 30.11 -6.68 -9.26
N LYS A 11 31.13 -5.89 -9.63
CA LYS A 11 30.94 -4.54 -10.18
C LYS A 11 30.18 -4.56 -11.52
N THR A 12 30.51 -5.52 -12.39
CA THR A 12 29.88 -5.67 -13.71
C THR A 12 28.41 -6.11 -13.59
N HIS A 13 28.11 -7.05 -12.71
CA HIS A 13 26.73 -7.44 -12.37
C HIS A 13 25.92 -6.27 -11.80
N THR A 14 26.54 -5.45 -10.94
CA THR A 14 25.91 -4.27 -10.35
C THR A 14 25.60 -3.21 -11.41
N PHE A 15 26.52 -2.94 -12.33
CA PHE A 15 26.31 -1.96 -13.40
C PHE A 15 25.22 -2.39 -14.40
N ARG A 16 25.23 -3.66 -14.84
CA ARG A 16 24.16 -4.21 -15.71
C ARG A 16 22.78 -4.12 -15.04
N THR A 17 22.71 -4.40 -13.74
CA THR A 17 21.47 -4.29 -12.95
C THR A 17 20.95 -2.86 -12.91
N ILE A 18 21.85 -1.88 -12.70
CA ILE A 18 21.49 -0.46 -12.71
C ILE A 18 20.93 -0.05 -14.07
N ILE A 19 21.62 -0.40 -15.19
CA ILE A 19 21.13 -0.07 -16.53
C ILE A 19 19.74 -0.66 -16.76
N ARG A 20 19.55 -1.95 -16.43
CA ARG A 20 18.25 -2.61 -16.55
C ARG A 20 17.17 -1.90 -15.76
N ASN A 21 17.47 -1.48 -14.53
CA ASN A 21 16.52 -0.76 -13.68
C ASN A 21 16.17 0.62 -14.24
N VAL A 22 17.15 1.36 -14.77
CA VAL A 22 16.94 2.66 -15.42
C VAL A 22 16.08 2.52 -16.67
N LEU A 23 16.39 1.55 -17.55
CA LEU A 23 15.60 1.28 -18.75
C LEU A 23 14.17 0.85 -18.40
N LYS A 24 14.01 -0.03 -17.40
CA LYS A 24 12.70 -0.44 -16.89
C LYS A 24 11.92 0.74 -16.32
N ALA A 25 12.58 1.64 -15.58
CA ALA A 25 11.95 2.84 -15.02
C ALA A 25 11.48 3.78 -16.13
N GLY A 26 12.30 4.01 -17.14
CA GLY A 26 11.91 4.80 -18.32
C GLY A 26 10.70 4.20 -19.01
N TRP A 27 10.74 2.90 -19.35
CA TRP A 27 9.63 2.23 -20.01
C TRP A 27 8.33 2.24 -19.17
N LEU A 28 8.42 1.92 -17.88
CA LEU A 28 7.26 1.95 -16.96
C LEU A 28 6.70 3.35 -16.82
N MET A 29 7.54 4.38 -16.70
CA MET A 29 7.10 5.77 -16.67
C MET A 29 6.27 6.10 -17.91
N LEU A 30 6.76 5.80 -19.11
CA LEU A 30 6.03 6.09 -20.35
C LEU A 30 4.70 5.34 -20.40
N LYS A 31 4.69 4.05 -20.03
CA LYS A 31 3.51 3.19 -20.00
C LYS A 31 2.46 3.69 -19.01
N MET A 32 2.86 3.96 -17.77
CA MET A 32 1.97 4.29 -16.66
C MET A 32 1.36 5.68 -16.81
N THR A 33 2.19 6.67 -17.18
CA THR A 33 1.76 8.06 -17.36
C THR A 33 0.99 8.26 -18.67
N ARG A 34 1.06 7.29 -19.59
CA ARG A 34 0.50 7.36 -20.96
C ARG A 34 0.94 8.62 -21.71
N LEU A 35 2.18 9.05 -21.45
CA LEU A 35 2.80 10.25 -22.01
C LEU A 35 2.03 11.55 -21.78
N ARG A 36 1.15 11.59 -20.76
CA ARG A 36 0.40 12.82 -20.47
C ARG A 36 1.25 13.77 -19.62
N PRO A 37 1.19 15.10 -19.88
CA PRO A 37 2.05 16.07 -19.19
C PRO A 37 1.93 16.02 -17.66
N ARG A 38 0.70 15.99 -17.13
CA ARG A 38 0.46 15.98 -15.67
C ARG A 38 1.06 14.77 -14.96
N PRO A 39 0.76 13.50 -15.33
CA PRO A 39 1.36 12.35 -14.65
C PRO A 39 2.87 12.20 -14.89
N LEU A 40 3.41 12.67 -16.03
CA LEU A 40 4.86 12.76 -16.22
C LEU A 40 5.50 13.72 -15.21
N TRP A 41 4.91 14.90 -15.02
CA TRP A 41 5.36 15.84 -13.99
C TRP A 41 5.24 15.24 -12.60
N GLN A 42 4.12 14.59 -12.27
CA GLN A 42 3.95 13.91 -10.97
C GLN A 42 5.03 12.84 -10.75
N PHE A 43 5.34 12.03 -11.77
CA PHE A 43 6.43 11.06 -11.68
C PHE A 43 7.76 11.73 -11.35
N ILE A 44 8.12 12.81 -12.05
CA ILE A 44 9.38 13.54 -11.79
C ILE A 44 9.36 14.14 -10.38
N TYR A 45 8.28 14.83 -10.02
CA TYR A 45 8.14 15.49 -8.73
C TYR A 45 8.27 14.52 -7.56
N LEU A 46 7.50 13.44 -7.60
CA LEU A 46 7.47 12.44 -6.53
C LEU A 46 8.81 11.74 -6.36
N ASN A 47 9.49 11.41 -7.45
CA ASN A 47 10.71 10.59 -7.37
C ASN A 47 11.98 11.42 -7.18
N PHE A 48 12.03 12.68 -7.61
CA PHE A 48 13.28 13.43 -7.71
C PHE A 48 13.25 14.83 -7.11
N ILE A 49 12.08 15.41 -6.83
CA ILE A 49 11.96 16.79 -6.34
C ILE A 49 11.49 16.84 -4.88
N HIS A 50 10.51 16.02 -4.51
CA HIS A 50 9.96 16.04 -3.15
C HIS A 50 10.99 15.52 -2.13
N THR A 51 11.39 16.35 -1.18
CA THR A 51 12.47 16.06 -0.23
C THR A 51 12.16 14.94 0.76
N GLY A 52 10.87 14.75 1.10
CA GLY A 52 10.42 13.67 1.98
C GLY A 52 10.26 12.30 1.29
N ILE A 53 10.44 12.19 -0.03
CA ILE A 53 10.27 10.92 -0.74
C ILE A 53 11.64 10.30 -1.02
N HIS A 54 11.91 9.18 -0.37
CA HIS A 54 13.18 8.46 -0.46
C HIS A 54 13.13 7.39 -1.56
N SER A 55 13.18 7.86 -2.82
CA SER A 55 13.22 6.99 -4.00
C SER A 55 14.66 6.53 -4.32
N ASN A 56 14.80 5.48 -5.13
CA ASN A 56 16.10 5.02 -5.60
C ASN A 56 16.04 4.46 -7.03
N LEU A 57 16.39 5.30 -8.01
CA LEU A 57 16.42 4.93 -9.43
C LEU A 57 17.35 3.73 -9.72
N LYS A 58 18.52 3.67 -9.08
CA LYS A 58 19.50 2.56 -9.28
C LYS A 58 18.93 1.22 -8.84
N LYS A 59 18.09 1.20 -7.80
CA LYS A 59 17.40 0.01 -7.29
C LYS A 59 16.00 -0.20 -7.88
N GLY A 60 15.47 0.77 -8.62
CA GLY A 60 14.11 0.75 -9.19
C GLY A 60 13.00 1.04 -8.17
N TYR A 61 13.33 1.63 -7.02
CA TYR A 61 12.38 1.98 -5.96
C TYR A 61 11.77 3.33 -6.27
N LEU A 62 10.70 3.31 -7.07
CA LEU A 62 10.09 4.51 -7.64
C LEU A 62 8.57 4.42 -7.53
N ILE A 63 7.94 5.59 -7.48
CA ILE A 63 6.48 5.76 -7.52
C ILE A 63 6.04 5.98 -8.96
N TYR A 64 5.03 5.23 -9.41
CA TYR A 64 4.49 5.30 -10.77
C TYR A 64 3.00 5.68 -10.74
N PRO A 65 2.65 6.95 -10.98
CA PRO A 65 1.26 7.38 -11.09
C PRO A 65 0.69 7.11 -12.48
N THR A 66 -0.58 6.71 -12.54
CA THR A 66 -1.38 6.78 -13.77
C THR A 66 -2.06 8.17 -13.90
N PRO A 67 -2.69 8.50 -15.06
CA PRO A 67 -3.17 9.87 -15.32
C PRO A 67 -4.21 10.46 -14.35
N TYR A 68 -4.95 9.63 -13.62
CA TYR A 68 -6.03 10.07 -12.74
C TYR A 68 -5.65 9.85 -11.28
N CYS A 69 -4.44 10.28 -10.94
CA CYS A 69 -3.94 10.27 -9.57
C CYS A 69 -3.89 11.69 -8.99
N LEU A 70 -4.41 11.84 -7.77
CA LEU A 70 -4.30 13.05 -6.97
C LEU A 70 -3.38 12.80 -5.78
N PHE A 71 -2.35 13.62 -5.63
CA PHE A 71 -1.39 13.55 -4.52
C PHE A 71 -1.44 14.87 -3.75
N GLU A 72 -1.82 14.80 -2.48
CA GLU A 72 -1.72 15.89 -1.53
C GLU A 72 -0.75 15.47 -0.42
N ILE A 73 0.51 15.85 -0.55
CA ILE A 73 1.56 15.42 0.38
C ILE A 73 2.13 16.67 1.04
N ASP A 74 1.98 16.77 2.37
CA ASP A 74 2.62 17.82 3.14
C ASP A 74 4.14 17.73 3.04
N LYS A 75 4.82 18.88 3.01
CA LYS A 75 6.29 18.97 2.88
C LYS A 75 7.06 18.26 4.01
N ARG A 76 6.42 18.02 5.16
CA ARG A 76 7.00 17.30 6.32
C ARG A 76 6.55 15.84 6.37
N ALA A 77 5.75 15.37 5.41
CA ALA A 77 5.42 13.96 5.27
C ALA A 77 6.55 13.21 4.56
N SER A 78 6.65 11.90 4.78
CA SER A 78 7.70 11.08 4.19
C SER A 78 7.19 9.78 3.57
N ILE A 79 7.80 9.39 2.46
CA ILE A 79 7.58 8.08 1.82
C ILE A 79 8.92 7.34 1.72
N GLU A 80 8.99 6.16 2.32
CA GLU A 80 10.16 5.28 2.28
C GLU A 80 9.89 4.08 1.37
N LEU A 81 10.77 3.84 0.40
CA LEU A 81 10.58 2.80 -0.61
C LEU A 81 11.73 1.78 -0.60
N LYS A 82 11.37 0.50 -0.45
CA LYS A 82 12.23 -0.67 -0.71
C LYS A 82 11.71 -1.52 -1.88
N GLY A 83 10.76 -0.99 -2.65
CA GLY A 83 10.17 -1.60 -3.84
C GLY A 83 9.55 -0.53 -4.75
N LEU A 84 8.97 -0.95 -5.88
CA LEU A 84 8.17 -0.04 -6.70
C LEU A 84 6.78 0.17 -6.07
N LEU A 85 6.22 1.37 -6.23
CA LEU A 85 4.88 1.70 -5.77
C LEU A 85 4.05 2.21 -6.94
N THR A 86 2.94 1.55 -7.26
CA THR A 86 2.03 2.01 -8.32
C THR A 86 0.75 2.64 -7.77
N PHE A 87 0.20 3.61 -8.49
CA PHE A 87 -1.08 4.23 -8.18
C PHE A 87 -1.99 4.24 -9.40
N GLY A 88 -3.23 3.81 -9.21
CA GLY A 88 -4.32 4.01 -10.15
C GLY A 88 -4.28 3.11 -11.39
N GLU A 89 -3.60 1.96 -11.32
CA GLU A 89 -3.67 0.97 -12.41
C GLU A 89 -5.09 0.42 -12.52
N SER A 90 -5.63 0.48 -13.74
CA SER A 90 -6.98 0.07 -14.07
C SER A 90 -6.96 -1.08 -15.07
N VAL A 91 -7.89 -2.03 -14.90
CA VAL A 91 -8.13 -3.10 -15.88
C VAL A 91 -8.85 -2.58 -17.15
N PHE A 92 -9.35 -1.34 -17.10
CA PHE A 92 -10.00 -0.66 -18.22
C PHE A 92 -9.09 0.39 -18.86
N ASN A 93 -9.04 0.40 -20.19
CA ASN A 93 -8.18 1.30 -20.97
C ASN A 93 -8.53 2.79 -20.80
N HIS A 94 -9.82 3.13 -20.64
CA HIS A 94 -10.27 4.52 -20.64
C HIS A 94 -10.92 4.99 -19.33
N SER A 95 -10.81 4.19 -18.26
CA SER A 95 -11.30 4.61 -16.94
C SER A 95 -10.67 5.93 -16.52
N ARG A 96 -11.49 6.81 -15.95
CA ARG A 96 -11.11 8.09 -15.36
C ARG A 96 -11.34 8.14 -13.85
N LEU A 97 -11.57 6.98 -13.23
CA LEU A 97 -11.80 6.89 -11.81
C LEU A 97 -10.54 7.36 -11.07
N GLU A 98 -10.69 8.42 -10.27
CA GLU A 98 -9.59 9.04 -9.55
C GLU A 98 -9.06 8.10 -8.46
N THR A 99 -7.75 8.07 -8.30
CA THR A 99 -7.07 7.46 -7.15
C THR A 99 -6.38 8.58 -6.39
N ARG A 100 -6.59 8.67 -5.08
CA ARG A 100 -6.12 9.82 -4.31
C ARG A 100 -5.41 9.42 -3.03
N ILE A 101 -4.45 10.25 -2.65
CA ILE A 101 -3.74 10.13 -1.38
C ILE A 101 -3.55 11.50 -0.75
N SER A 102 -3.92 11.62 0.53
CA SER A 102 -3.64 12.78 1.38
C SER A 102 -2.71 12.37 2.52
N MET A 103 -1.57 13.03 2.66
CA MET A 103 -0.60 12.82 3.72
C MET A 103 -0.39 14.14 4.48
N LYS A 104 -0.81 14.17 5.75
CA LYS A 104 -0.69 15.35 6.61
C LYS A 104 0.71 15.50 7.20
N GLN A 105 0.94 16.56 7.95
CA GLN A 105 2.23 16.86 8.55
C GLN A 105 2.79 15.68 9.35
N GLY A 106 4.02 15.27 9.06
CA GLY A 106 4.69 14.16 9.78
C GLY A 106 4.15 12.76 9.45
N ALA A 107 3.17 12.65 8.55
CA ALA A 107 2.66 11.36 8.07
C ALA A 107 3.76 10.54 7.40
N LYS A 108 3.73 9.22 7.60
CA LYS A 108 4.70 8.29 7.05
C LYS A 108 4.02 7.19 6.25
N LEU A 109 4.49 6.97 5.02
CA LEU A 109 4.17 5.80 4.22
C LEU A 109 5.44 4.96 4.02
N ILE A 110 5.44 3.72 4.48
CA ILE A 110 6.58 2.81 4.37
C ILE A 110 6.20 1.63 3.49
N ILE A 111 6.94 1.43 2.41
CA ILE A 111 6.74 0.35 1.44
C ILE A 111 7.98 -0.55 1.46
N GLU A 112 7.89 -1.70 2.14
CA GLU A 112 9.04 -2.59 2.34
C GLU A 112 9.30 -3.56 1.18
N GLY A 113 8.33 -3.70 0.28
CA GLY A 113 8.42 -4.49 -0.95
C GLY A 113 7.52 -3.88 -2.02
N SER A 114 7.59 -4.35 -3.27
CA SER A 114 6.76 -3.79 -4.34
C SER A 114 5.28 -3.87 -3.97
N TYR A 115 4.52 -2.81 -4.24
CA TYR A 115 3.11 -2.71 -3.89
C TYR A 115 2.37 -1.78 -4.84
N GLY A 116 1.04 -1.74 -4.76
CA GLY A 116 0.28 -0.77 -5.52
C GLY A 116 -1.13 -0.55 -5.01
N PHE A 117 -1.62 0.66 -5.21
CA PHE A 117 -3.02 1.03 -5.00
C PHE A 117 -3.77 1.00 -6.32
N GLY A 118 -4.84 0.22 -6.39
CA GLY A 118 -5.69 0.15 -7.57
C GLY A 118 -6.46 1.43 -7.86
N TYR A 119 -6.99 1.53 -9.08
CA TYR A 119 -7.86 2.62 -9.49
C TYR A 119 -9.04 2.82 -8.53
N GLY A 120 -9.40 4.07 -8.23
CA GLY A 120 -10.47 4.36 -7.27
C GLY A 120 -10.09 4.26 -5.80
N SER A 121 -8.83 3.99 -5.47
CA SER A 121 -8.42 3.92 -4.06
C SER A 121 -8.34 5.31 -3.42
N ASP A 122 -8.69 5.37 -2.14
CA ASP A 122 -8.73 6.57 -1.31
C ASP A 122 -7.89 6.36 -0.06
N ILE A 123 -6.77 7.09 0.06
CA ILE A 123 -5.79 6.90 1.13
C ILE A 123 -5.61 8.19 1.91
N GLU A 124 -5.91 8.16 3.20
CA GLU A 124 -5.69 9.27 4.12
C GLU A 124 -4.72 8.84 5.23
N ILE A 125 -3.62 9.60 5.38
CA ILE A 125 -2.65 9.42 6.46
C ILE A 125 -2.58 10.72 7.24
N PHE A 126 -3.09 10.70 8.47
CA PHE A 126 -3.19 11.88 9.35
C PHE A 126 -1.84 12.26 9.95
N GLU A 127 -1.84 13.35 10.72
CA GLU A 127 -0.65 13.90 11.33
C GLU A 127 0.10 12.87 12.17
N ASN A 128 1.39 12.72 11.91
CA ASN A 128 2.29 11.76 12.57
C ASN A 128 1.87 10.28 12.49
N ALA A 129 0.85 9.94 11.70
CA ALA A 129 0.40 8.57 11.52
C ALA A 129 1.36 7.79 10.61
N THR A 130 1.36 6.46 10.74
CA THR A 130 2.25 5.59 9.95
C THR A 130 1.48 4.46 9.26
N LEU A 131 1.44 4.49 7.93
CA LEU A 131 0.95 3.38 7.10
C LEU A 131 2.14 2.56 6.58
N ILE A 132 2.11 1.25 6.80
CA ILE A 132 3.15 0.32 6.37
C ILE A 132 2.52 -0.75 5.47
N SER A 133 3.10 -0.96 4.29
CA SER A 133 2.90 -2.17 3.49
C SER A 133 4.21 -2.94 3.40
N LYS A 134 4.19 -4.21 3.77
CA LYS A 134 5.36 -5.09 3.62
C LYS A 134 5.62 -5.52 2.16
N GLY A 135 4.74 -5.14 1.23
CA GLY A 135 4.80 -5.54 -0.17
C GLY A 135 3.83 -6.69 -0.49
N GLY A 136 3.60 -6.92 -1.78
CA GLY A 136 2.66 -7.92 -2.28
C GLY A 136 1.91 -7.44 -3.52
N PRO A 137 0.73 -8.01 -3.80
CA PRO A 137 -0.04 -7.63 -4.97
C PRO A 137 -0.57 -6.20 -4.85
N ARG A 138 -0.92 -5.62 -6.00
CA ARG A 138 -1.72 -4.40 -6.04
C ARG A 138 -3.12 -4.67 -5.48
N THR A 139 -3.69 -3.72 -4.76
CA THR A 139 -5.10 -3.79 -4.35
C THR A 139 -6.04 -3.80 -5.56
N ASN A 140 -7.27 -4.30 -5.41
CA ASN A 140 -8.29 -4.10 -6.45
C ASN A 140 -8.79 -2.64 -6.44
N MET A 141 -9.91 -2.36 -7.12
CA MET A 141 -10.48 -1.01 -7.10
C MET A 141 -11.11 -0.63 -5.76
N GLY A 142 -11.19 0.68 -5.50
CA GLY A 142 -12.01 1.21 -4.41
C GLY A 142 -11.48 0.90 -3.01
N THR A 143 -10.18 0.61 -2.85
CA THR A 143 -9.62 0.41 -1.51
C THR A 143 -9.58 1.73 -0.76
N THR A 144 -10.20 1.78 0.42
CA THR A 144 -10.18 2.95 1.31
C THR A 144 -9.30 2.66 2.51
N ILE A 145 -8.29 3.50 2.77
CA ILE A 145 -7.42 3.40 3.94
C ILE A 145 -7.42 4.71 4.69
N ILE A 146 -7.86 4.70 5.95
CA ILE A 146 -7.90 5.86 6.82
C ILE A 146 -6.99 5.57 8.02
N CYS A 147 -5.79 6.14 8.00
CA CYS A 147 -4.71 5.88 8.95
C CYS A 147 -4.48 7.10 9.85
N GLN A 148 -5.00 7.05 11.07
CA GLN A 148 -4.85 8.08 12.09
C GLN A 148 -3.75 7.80 13.11
N SER A 149 -3.45 6.53 13.40
CA SER A 149 -2.35 6.15 14.28
C SER A 149 -1.32 5.30 13.54
N LYS A 150 -1.65 4.04 13.26
CA LYS A 150 -0.77 3.09 12.61
C LYS A 150 -1.55 1.94 12.00
N ILE A 151 -1.33 1.70 10.71
CA ILE A 151 -1.84 0.54 9.98
C ILE A 151 -0.65 -0.23 9.41
N ILE A 152 -0.60 -1.53 9.68
CA ILE A 152 0.40 -2.44 9.11
C ILE A 152 -0.30 -3.48 8.26
N ILE A 153 0.07 -3.54 6.98
CA ILE A 153 -0.35 -4.56 6.03
C ILE A 153 0.82 -5.50 5.81
N GLY A 154 0.62 -6.78 6.13
CA GLY A 154 1.61 -7.84 5.97
C GLY A 154 2.02 -8.10 4.52
N HIS A 155 2.94 -9.05 4.34
CA HIS A 155 3.42 -9.45 3.02
C HIS A 155 2.35 -10.29 2.31
N GLU A 156 2.19 -10.13 0.98
CA GLU A 156 1.25 -10.92 0.15
C GLU A 156 -0.22 -10.87 0.61
N VAL A 157 -0.67 -9.71 1.12
CA VAL A 157 -2.09 -9.51 1.43
C VAL A 157 -2.89 -9.26 0.15
N ALA A 158 -3.86 -10.12 -0.14
CA ALA A 158 -4.80 -9.93 -1.24
C ALA A 158 -5.94 -9.00 -0.80
N ILE A 159 -6.11 -7.86 -1.46
CA ILE A 159 -7.19 -6.91 -1.16
C ILE A 159 -8.18 -6.86 -2.33
N GLY A 160 -9.41 -7.31 -2.07
CA GLY A 160 -10.54 -7.30 -2.98
C GLY A 160 -11.06 -5.90 -3.31
N ARG A 161 -12.23 -5.83 -3.98
CA ARG A 161 -12.83 -4.54 -4.34
C ARG A 161 -13.50 -3.89 -3.15
N ASP A 162 -13.44 -2.57 -3.08
CA ASP A 162 -14.24 -1.78 -2.12
C ASP A 162 -13.96 -2.16 -0.65
N VAL A 163 -12.72 -2.56 -0.35
CA VAL A 163 -12.28 -2.87 1.02
C VAL A 163 -11.95 -1.57 1.76
N THR A 164 -12.45 -1.43 2.98
CA THR A 164 -12.17 -0.30 3.87
C THR A 164 -11.32 -0.76 5.06
N ILE A 165 -10.21 -0.07 5.33
CA ILE A 165 -9.34 -0.29 6.48
C ILE A 165 -9.21 1.04 7.21
N ARG A 166 -9.77 1.14 8.41
CA ARG A 166 -9.74 2.40 9.18
C ARG A 166 -9.40 2.16 10.63
N ASP A 167 -8.31 2.76 11.09
CA ASP A 167 -7.84 2.61 12.47
C ASP A 167 -8.44 3.66 13.42
N ASN A 168 -9.43 4.44 12.95
CA ASN A 168 -10.11 5.49 13.70
C ASN A 168 -11.63 5.36 13.67
N ASN A 169 -12.31 6.18 14.48
CA ASN A 169 -13.76 6.33 14.48
C ASN A 169 -14.25 7.70 13.98
N GLY A 170 -13.37 8.49 13.38
CA GLY A 170 -13.72 9.73 12.66
C GLY A 170 -13.50 11.02 13.45
N GLY A 171 -12.82 10.97 14.60
CA GLY A 171 -12.46 12.17 15.36
C GLY A 171 -13.62 12.84 16.07
N HIS A 172 -14.77 12.17 16.19
CA HIS A 172 -15.92 12.68 16.91
C HIS A 172 -15.81 12.40 18.42
N LEU A 173 -16.24 13.34 19.25
CA LEU A 173 -16.24 13.18 20.69
C LEU A 173 -17.20 12.06 21.10
N ILE A 174 -16.65 11.03 21.73
CA ILE A 174 -17.42 9.98 22.40
C ILE A 174 -17.14 10.09 23.89
N SER A 175 -18.19 10.42 24.66
CA SER A 175 -18.10 10.65 26.11
C SER A 175 -18.10 9.31 26.87
N ILE A 176 -17.00 8.55 26.73
CA ILE A 176 -16.75 7.31 27.45
C ILE A 176 -15.34 7.40 28.05
N ASN A 177 -15.21 7.14 29.34
CA ASN A 177 -13.91 7.21 30.01
C ASN A 177 -12.92 6.20 29.38
N GLY A 178 -11.70 6.65 29.10
CA GLY A 178 -10.67 5.83 28.45
C GLY A 178 -10.90 5.53 26.97
N TYR A 179 -11.91 6.14 26.33
CA TYR A 179 -12.14 6.00 24.91
C TYR A 179 -10.93 6.46 24.10
N ARG A 180 -10.55 5.64 23.12
CA ARG A 180 -9.51 5.96 22.15
C ARG A 180 -10.16 6.00 20.79
N ASP A 181 -10.12 7.17 20.14
CA ASP A 181 -10.65 7.33 18.78
C ASP A 181 -9.88 6.47 17.78
N SER A 182 -8.57 6.27 18.02
CA SER A 182 -7.71 5.46 17.18
C SER A 182 -6.90 4.43 17.96
N LEU A 183 -6.83 3.23 17.39
CA LEU A 183 -6.07 2.07 17.85
C LEU A 183 -5.49 1.36 16.62
N PRO A 184 -4.23 0.92 16.68
CA PRO A 184 -3.52 0.41 15.51
C PRO A 184 -4.16 -0.85 14.94
N ILE A 185 -4.11 -0.98 13.61
CA ILE A 185 -4.52 -2.20 12.90
C ILE A 185 -3.28 -2.95 12.44
N ILE A 186 -3.30 -4.28 12.63
CA ILE A 186 -2.26 -5.19 12.13
C ILE A 186 -2.91 -6.28 11.31
N ILE A 187 -2.63 -6.29 10.01
CA ILE A 187 -3.02 -7.37 9.11
C ILE A 187 -1.80 -8.25 8.91
N GLY A 188 -1.94 -9.53 9.26
CA GLY A 188 -0.90 -10.55 9.10
C GLY A 188 -0.51 -10.78 7.64
N GLU A 189 0.43 -11.69 7.46
CA GLU A 189 0.95 -12.07 6.14
C GLU A 189 -0.01 -13.05 5.46
N HIS A 190 -0.05 -12.99 4.13
CA HIS A 190 -0.87 -13.89 3.32
C HIS A 190 -2.33 -13.91 3.78
N VAL A 191 -2.88 -12.74 4.09
CA VAL A 191 -4.31 -12.55 4.39
C VAL A 191 -5.08 -12.24 3.11
N TRP A 192 -6.29 -12.79 2.96
CA TRP A 192 -7.18 -12.44 1.87
C TRP A 192 -8.39 -11.67 2.38
N LEU A 193 -8.49 -10.40 2.01
CA LEU A 193 -9.66 -9.57 2.23
C LEU A 193 -10.54 -9.61 0.99
N CYS A 194 -11.67 -10.32 1.04
CA CYS A 194 -12.64 -10.33 -0.06
C CYS A 194 -13.33 -8.97 -0.21
N SER A 195 -14.10 -8.82 -1.29
CA SER A 195 -14.74 -7.54 -1.62
C SER A 195 -15.67 -7.01 -0.53
N GLY A 196 -15.69 -5.70 -0.31
CA GLY A 196 -16.58 -5.03 0.63
C GLY A 196 -16.24 -5.25 2.11
N VAL A 197 -15.09 -5.85 2.42
CA VAL A 197 -14.65 -6.04 3.82
C VAL A 197 -14.37 -4.68 4.47
N THR A 198 -14.81 -4.52 5.72
CA THR A 198 -14.49 -3.35 6.55
C THR A 198 -13.72 -3.78 7.78
N ILE A 199 -12.52 -3.24 7.98
CA ILE A 199 -11.66 -3.47 9.15
C ILE A 199 -11.67 -2.22 10.02
N MET A 200 -12.03 -2.39 11.28
CA MET A 200 -12.15 -1.32 12.27
C MET A 200 -10.93 -1.25 13.20
N SER A 201 -10.85 -0.12 13.89
CA SER A 201 -9.82 0.24 14.87
C SER A 201 -9.47 -0.89 15.86
N GLY A 202 -8.18 -1.08 16.13
CA GLY A 202 -7.66 -2.02 17.13
C GLY A 202 -7.63 -3.49 16.73
N VAL A 203 -8.00 -3.82 15.49
CA VAL A 203 -8.03 -5.20 15.00
C VAL A 203 -6.64 -5.73 14.67
N LYS A 204 -6.40 -6.99 15.05
CA LYS A 204 -5.29 -7.82 14.56
C LYS A 204 -5.84 -9.04 13.81
N ILE A 205 -5.37 -9.27 12.59
CA ILE A 205 -5.74 -10.45 11.78
C ILE A 205 -4.52 -11.35 11.68
N GLY A 206 -4.63 -12.60 12.11
CA GLY A 206 -3.54 -13.57 12.00
C GLY A 206 -3.26 -14.01 10.57
N ASP A 207 -2.05 -14.52 10.34
CA ASP A 207 -1.56 -14.91 9.02
C ASP A 207 -2.44 -15.98 8.34
N GLY A 208 -2.50 -15.95 7.00
CA GLY A 208 -3.24 -16.97 6.24
C GLY A 208 -4.76 -16.88 6.35
N THR A 209 -5.31 -15.90 7.09
CA THR A 209 -6.74 -15.77 7.31
C THR A 209 -7.46 -15.19 6.10
N ILE A 210 -8.67 -15.68 5.83
CA ILE A 210 -9.55 -15.22 4.77
C ILE A 210 -10.72 -14.49 5.43
N ILE A 211 -10.95 -13.25 5.04
CA ILE A 211 -12.12 -12.47 5.42
C ILE A 211 -13.08 -12.47 4.25
N SER A 212 -14.22 -13.16 4.39
CA SER A 212 -15.25 -13.28 3.36
C SER A 212 -15.88 -11.95 3.01
N ALA A 213 -16.47 -11.87 1.81
CA ALA A 213 -17.02 -10.63 1.28
C ALA A 213 -18.05 -9.99 2.23
N ASN A 214 -18.10 -8.65 2.24
CA ASN A 214 -19.03 -7.84 3.05
C ASN A 214 -19.00 -8.14 4.56
N THR A 215 -17.85 -8.58 5.08
CA THR A 215 -17.67 -8.88 6.51
C THR A 215 -17.20 -7.63 7.26
N LEU A 216 -17.84 -7.35 8.40
CA LEU A 216 -17.39 -6.32 9.34
C LEU A 216 -16.45 -6.94 10.38
N ILE A 217 -15.20 -6.48 10.39
CA ILE A 217 -14.16 -6.92 11.32
C ILE A 217 -13.93 -5.83 12.36
N ASN A 218 -14.48 -6.04 13.55
CA ASN A 218 -14.35 -5.17 14.71
C ASN A 218 -13.75 -5.87 15.95
N SER A 219 -13.16 -7.05 15.74
CA SER A 219 -12.42 -7.83 16.74
C SER A 219 -11.25 -8.53 16.07
N SER A 220 -10.25 -8.93 16.87
CA SER A 220 -9.07 -9.62 16.36
C SER A 220 -9.35 -11.09 16.06
N TRP A 221 -8.71 -11.65 15.04
CA TRP A 221 -8.93 -13.03 14.58
C TRP A 221 -7.62 -13.81 14.52
N PRO A 222 -7.67 -15.12 14.86
CA PRO A 222 -6.49 -15.97 14.79
C PRO A 222 -6.05 -16.21 13.33
N ALA A 223 -4.90 -16.85 13.16
CA ALA A 223 -4.36 -17.26 11.87
C ALA A 223 -5.16 -18.45 11.27
N ARG A 224 -5.11 -18.58 9.94
CA ARG A 224 -5.63 -19.72 9.16
C ARG A 224 -7.10 -20.06 9.44
N VAL A 225 -7.96 -19.04 9.52
CA VAL A 225 -9.42 -19.21 9.59
C VAL A 225 -10.11 -18.51 8.41
N VAL A 226 -11.35 -18.92 8.14
CA VAL A 226 -12.28 -18.11 7.34
C VAL A 226 -13.22 -17.41 8.31
N VAL A 227 -13.34 -16.10 8.16
CA VAL A 227 -14.24 -15.25 8.95
C VAL A 227 -15.29 -14.65 8.03
N ALA A 228 -16.57 -14.76 8.39
CA ALA A 228 -17.66 -14.23 7.58
C ALA A 228 -18.78 -13.60 8.42
N GLY A 229 -19.46 -12.62 7.83
CA GLY A 229 -20.74 -12.07 8.31
C GLY A 229 -20.62 -10.80 9.15
N SER A 230 -21.78 -10.29 9.56
CA SER A 230 -21.92 -9.19 10.51
C SER A 230 -23.10 -9.52 11.45
N PRO A 231 -22.85 -10.02 12.67
CA PRO A 231 -21.55 -10.08 13.33
C PRO A 231 -20.64 -11.19 12.78
N ALA A 232 -19.35 -10.91 12.65
CA ALA A 232 -18.37 -11.84 12.08
C ALA A 232 -18.20 -13.10 12.94
N ARG A 233 -18.09 -14.27 12.29
CA ARG A 233 -17.85 -15.58 12.92
C ARG A 233 -16.84 -16.40 12.12
N ILE A 234 -16.13 -17.30 12.81
CA ILE A 234 -15.30 -18.30 12.14
C ILE A 234 -16.24 -19.31 11.47
N THR A 235 -16.13 -19.46 10.15
CA THR A 235 -16.88 -20.47 9.38
C THR A 235 -16.04 -21.70 9.07
N GLN A 236 -14.72 -21.53 8.97
CA GLN A 236 -13.77 -22.62 8.71
C GLN A 236 -12.47 -22.40 9.49
N ARG A 237 -11.85 -23.49 9.93
CA ARG A 237 -10.53 -23.50 10.58
C ARG A 237 -9.51 -24.27 9.75
N ASN A 238 -8.24 -23.99 10.00
CA ASN A 238 -7.09 -24.65 9.37
C ASN A 238 -7.08 -24.52 7.85
N VAL A 239 -7.44 -23.34 7.34
CA VAL A 239 -7.44 -23.08 5.90
C VAL A 239 -6.05 -22.73 5.39
N TYR A 240 -5.83 -23.11 4.13
CA TYR A 240 -4.72 -22.66 3.31
C TYR A 240 -5.30 -22.16 1.99
N TRP A 241 -4.80 -21.02 1.52
CA TRP A 241 -5.22 -20.44 0.25
C TRP A 241 -3.98 -20.00 -0.54
N LYS A 242 -4.13 -19.88 -1.86
CA LYS A 242 -3.06 -19.48 -2.77
C LYS A 242 -3.60 -18.47 -3.77
N MET A 243 -2.74 -17.51 -4.13
CA MET A 243 -2.98 -16.46 -5.12
C MET A 243 -2.74 -16.95 -6.55
#